data_AF-A0A938KE77-F1
#
_entry.id   AF-A0A938KE77-F1
#
_cell.length_a   1.000
_cell.length_b   1.000
_cell.length_c   1.000
_cell.angle_alpha   90.00
_cell.angle_beta   90.00
_cell.angle_gamma   90.00
#
_symmetry.space_group_name_H-M   'P 1'
#
loop_
_entity.id
_entity.type
_entity.pdbx_description
1 polymer ?
#
loop_
_entity_poly.entity_id
_entity_poly.type
_entity_poly.pdbx_seq_one_letter_code
_entity_poly.pdbx_strand_id
1 'polypeptide(L)'
;MSQSERRHFSAQDKVKILRLHLLEGKPVSDLCEQYKMNPSLFYQWQRTFFENGARAFEGSGNARSETKWEKEVQGLESKLQRKHEVLSELMEEYIRLKKDIGEL
;
A
#
# COMPACT_ATOMS: atom_id res chain seq x y z
N MET A 1 -34.05 11.97 -8.69
CA MET A 1 -32.59 11.80 -8.87
C MET A 1 -32.16 10.54 -8.11
N SER A 2 -32.18 9.36 -8.74
CA SER A 2 -31.81 8.12 -8.06
C SER A 2 -30.30 8.08 -7.86
N GLN A 3 -29.84 7.99 -6.62
CA GLN A 3 -28.45 7.69 -6.33
C GLN A 3 -28.12 6.31 -6.91
N SER A 4 -27.38 6.29 -8.02
CA SER A 4 -26.85 5.05 -8.57
C SER A 4 -25.77 4.60 -7.60
N GLU A 5 -26.04 3.54 -6.84
CA GLU A 5 -25.05 2.87 -6.01
C GLU A 5 -23.86 2.53 -6.90
N ARG A 6 -22.75 3.23 -6.68
CA ARG A 6 -21.53 3.03 -7.46
C ARG A 6 -21.00 1.66 -7.11
N ARG A 7 -21.21 0.70 -8.01
CA ARG A 7 -20.68 -0.66 -7.87
C ARG A 7 -19.16 -0.56 -7.77
N HIS A 8 -18.60 -0.96 -6.63
CA HIS A 8 -17.16 -1.00 -6.41
C HIS A 8 -16.60 -2.31 -6.95
N PHE A 9 -15.69 -2.21 -7.92
CA PHE A 9 -14.92 -3.36 -8.41
C PHE A 9 -13.54 -3.34 -7.77
N SER A 10 -13.16 -4.45 -7.14
CA SER A 10 -11.81 -4.61 -6.62
C SER A 10 -10.79 -4.67 -7.79
N ALA A 11 -9.51 -4.46 -7.51
CA ALA A 11 -8.48 -4.62 -8.52
C ALA A 11 -8.49 -6.04 -9.13
N GLN A 12 -8.76 -7.05 -8.30
CA GLN A 12 -8.85 -8.45 -8.74
C GLN A 12 -10.04 -8.68 -9.69
N ASP A 13 -11.21 -8.09 -9.38
CA ASP A 13 -12.39 -8.21 -10.23
C ASP A 13 -12.16 -7.59 -11.61
N LYS A 14 -11.52 -6.41 -11.65
CA LYS A 14 -11.18 -5.74 -12.92
C LYS A 14 -10.31 -6.62 -13.79
N VAL A 15 -9.26 -7.22 -13.20
CA VAL A 15 -8.35 -8.13 -13.93
C VAL A 15 -9.08 -9.38 -14.41
N LYS A 16 -9.96 -9.96 -13.59
CA LYS A 16 -10.76 -11.13 -13.96
C LYS A 16 -11.67 -10.83 -15.16
N ILE A 17 -12.37 -9.69 -15.13
CA ILE A 17 -13.26 -9.29 -16.22
C ILE A 17 -12.48 -9.03 -17.51
N LEU A 18 -11.33 -8.34 -17.43
CA LEU A 18 -10.45 -8.14 -18.59
C LEU A 18 -9.95 -9.47 -19.17
N ARG A 19 -9.59 -10.43 -18.31
CA ARG A 19 -9.14 -11.77 -18.72
C ARG A 19 -10.20 -12.53 -19.53
N LEU A 20 -11.47 -12.46 -19.12
CA LEU A 20 -12.58 -13.12 -19.83
C LEU A 20 -12.69 -12.66 -21.29
N HIS A 21 -12.47 -11.37 -21.55
CA HIS A 21 -12.45 -10.86 -22.92
C HIS A 21 -11.16 -11.22 -23.65
N LEU A 22 -10.02 -10.90 -23.04
CA LEU A 22 -8.72 -10.91 -23.70
C LEU A 22 -8.14 -12.31 -23.91
N LEU A 23 -8.45 -13.26 -23.03
CA LEU A 23 -7.94 -14.65 -23.11
C LEU A 23 -9.01 -15.66 -23.50
N GLU A 24 -10.26 -15.47 -23.04
CA GLU A 24 -11.34 -16.44 -23.29
C GLU A 24 -12.25 -16.02 -24.46
N GLY A 25 -12.01 -14.85 -25.06
CA GLY A 25 -12.74 -14.40 -26.25
C GLY A 25 -14.19 -13.99 -26.01
N LYS A 26 -14.63 -13.80 -24.75
CA LYS A 26 -16.00 -13.36 -24.47
C LYS A 26 -16.21 -11.94 -24.99
N PRO A 27 -17.31 -11.65 -25.69
CA PRO A 27 -17.55 -10.31 -26.23
C PRO A 27 -17.81 -9.30 -25.10
N VAL A 28 -17.39 -8.05 -25.32
CA VAL A 28 -17.51 -6.97 -24.33
C VAL A 28 -18.97 -6.69 -23.97
N SER A 29 -19.90 -6.87 -24.92
CA SER A 29 -21.35 -6.73 -24.70
C SER A 29 -21.83 -7.59 -23.54
N ASP A 30 -21.48 -8.88 -23.58
CA ASP A 30 -21.97 -9.89 -22.63
C ASP A 30 -21.37 -9.64 -21.25
N LEU A 31 -20.11 -9.21 -21.19
CA LEU A 31 -19.46 -8.80 -19.94
C LEU A 31 -20.08 -7.53 -19.37
N CYS A 32 -20.40 -6.55 -20.20
CA CYS A 32 -21.04 -5.31 -19.75
C CYS A 32 -22.44 -5.59 -19.20
N GLU A 33 -23.20 -6.51 -19.80
CA GLU A 33 -24.51 -6.93 -19.30
C GLU A 33 -24.39 -7.74 -17.99
N GLN A 34 -23.53 -8.77 -17.98
CA GLN A 34 -23.32 -9.64 -16.82
C GLN A 34 -22.87 -8.86 -15.58
N TYR A 35 -21.90 -7.96 -15.75
CA TYR A 35 -21.31 -7.19 -14.66
C TYR A 35 -22.02 -5.84 -14.43
N LYS A 36 -23.07 -5.52 -15.20
CA LYS A 36 -23.79 -4.23 -15.19
C LYS A 36 -22.83 -3.05 -15.26
N MET A 37 -21.94 -3.09 -16.24
CA MET A 37 -20.86 -2.13 -16.45
C MET A 37 -21.08 -1.38 -17.76
N ASN A 38 -20.67 -0.11 -17.80
CA ASN A 38 -20.65 0.66 -19.03
C ASN A 38 -19.45 0.24 -19.91
N PRO A 39 -19.62 0.01 -21.23
CA PRO A 39 -18.52 -0.32 -22.14
C PRO A 39 -17.33 0.64 -22.07
N SER A 40 -17.56 1.94 -21.88
CA SER A 40 -16.50 2.95 -21.74
C SER A 40 -15.61 2.67 -20.52
N LEU A 41 -16.18 2.15 -19.43
CA LEU A 41 -15.43 1.80 -18.23
C LEU A 41 -14.52 0.58 -18.47
N PHE A 42 -15.01 -0.40 -19.24
CA PHE A 42 -14.21 -1.56 -19.63
C PHE A 42 -12.97 -1.14 -20.43
N TYR A 43 -13.16 -0.32 -21.47
CA TYR A 43 -12.03 0.15 -22.29
C TYR A 43 -11.07 1.05 -21.50
N GLN A 44 -11.59 1.86 -20.56
CA GLN A 44 -10.74 2.62 -19.64
C GLN A 44 -9.87 1.68 -18.81
N TRP A 45 -10.43 0.63 -18.22
CA TRP A 45 -9.65 -0.36 -17.45
C TRP A 45 -8.65 -1.11 -18.32
N GLN A 46 -9.04 -1.49 -19.53
CA GLN A 46 -8.15 -2.16 -20.48
C GLN A 46 -6.94 -1.28 -20.78
N ARG A 47 -7.15 0.01 -21.10
CA ARG A 47 -6.08 0.97 -21.30
C ARG A 47 -5.18 1.08 -20.06
N THR A 48 -5.76 1.34 -18.89
CA THR A 48 -4.99 1.50 -17.64
C THR A 48 -4.20 0.24 -17.29
N PHE A 49 -4.76 -0.95 -17.54
CA PHE A 49 -4.10 -2.22 -17.30
C PHE A 49 -2.87 -2.40 -18.19
N PHE A 50 -2.98 -2.10 -19.49
CA PHE A 50 -1.85 -2.23 -20.41
C PHE A 50 -0.79 -1.12 -20.22
N GLU A 51 -1.20 0.11 -19.90
CA GLU A 51 -0.27 1.21 -19.58
C GLU A 51 0.58 0.92 -18.35
N ASN A 52 0.01 0.26 -17.34
CA ASN A 52 0.74 -0.13 -16.13
C ASN A 52 1.28 -1.56 -16.19
N GLY A 53 1.00 -2.32 -17.26
CA GLY A 53 1.34 -3.73 -17.39
C GLY A 53 2.84 -3.97 -17.40
N ALA A 54 3.63 -3.05 -17.97
CA ALA A 54 5.09 -3.14 -17.99
C ALA A 54 5.71 -3.25 -16.59
N ARG A 55 5.15 -2.51 -15.61
CA ARG A 55 5.60 -2.54 -14.21
C ARG A 55 5.46 -3.93 -13.56
N ALA A 56 4.58 -4.78 -14.06
CA ALA A 56 4.45 -6.15 -13.57
C ALA A 56 5.63 -7.04 -14.02
N PHE A 57 6.31 -6.69 -15.12
CA PHE A 57 7.40 -7.47 -15.72
C PHE A 57 8.79 -6.88 -15.45
N GLU A 58 8.90 -5.65 -14.97
CA GLU A 58 10.16 -5.00 -14.59
C GLU A 58 10.92 -5.72 -13.45
N GLY A 59 10.38 -6.83 -12.96
CA GLY A 59 10.90 -7.54 -11.81
C GLY A 59 10.73 -6.68 -10.57
N SER A 60 10.95 -7.27 -9.40
CA SER A 60 10.87 -6.56 -8.14
C SER A 60 12.00 -5.49 -8.02
N GLY A 61 11.81 -4.32 -8.64
CA GLY A 61 12.43 -3.08 -8.17
C GLY A 61 11.91 -2.74 -6.77
N ASN A 62 10.66 -3.14 -6.46
CA ASN A 62 10.01 -2.87 -5.19
C ASN A 62 10.43 -3.78 -4.04
N ALA A 63 10.60 -5.11 -4.15
CA ALA A 63 11.03 -5.88 -2.97
C ALA A 63 12.48 -5.56 -2.56
N ARG A 64 13.35 -5.12 -3.49
CA ARG A 64 14.68 -4.59 -3.12
C ARG A 64 14.61 -3.20 -2.46
N SER A 65 13.67 -2.37 -2.88
CA SER A 65 13.42 -1.06 -2.26
C SER A 65 12.76 -1.23 -0.89
N GLU A 66 11.74 -2.08 -0.79
CA GLU A 66 10.98 -2.41 0.42
C GLU A 66 11.89 -3.05 1.47
N THR A 67 12.75 -4.01 1.09
CA THR A 67 13.79 -4.54 2.00
C THR A 67 14.83 -3.50 2.42
N LYS A 68 15.09 -2.47 1.60
CA LYS A 68 15.99 -1.37 1.98
C LYS A 68 15.32 -0.44 2.99
N TRP A 69 14.09 -0.03 2.73
CA TRP A 69 13.29 0.80 3.64
C TRP A 69 13.05 0.08 4.97
N GLU A 70 12.73 -1.21 4.94
CA GLU A 70 12.51 -2.03 6.13
C GLU A 70 13.78 -2.12 7.00
N LYS A 71 14.95 -2.31 6.38
CA LYS A 71 16.24 -2.24 7.10
C LYS A 71 16.53 -0.85 7.67
N GLU A 72 16.17 0.21 6.95
CA GLU A 72 16.38 1.59 7.41
C GLU A 72 15.48 1.92 8.60
N VAL A 73 14.20 1.54 8.54
CA VAL A 73 13.26 1.65 9.67
C VAL A 73 13.77 0.90 10.89
N GLN A 74 14.15 -0.37 10.72
CA GLN A 74 14.71 -1.18 11.81
C GLN A 74 15.97 -0.54 12.43
N GLY A 75 16.84 0.04 11.59
CA GLY A 75 18.04 0.74 12.04
C GLY A 75 17.73 2.03 12.81
N LEU A 76 16.72 2.78 12.39
CA LEU A 76 16.27 3.99 13.08
C LEU A 76 15.59 3.66 14.41
N GLU A 77 14.75 2.64 14.45
CA GLU A 77 14.11 2.14 15.68
C GLU A 77 15.15 1.70 16.71
N SER A 78 16.17 0.96 16.29
CA SER A 78 17.27 0.54 17.16
C SER A 78 18.04 1.73 17.74
N LYS A 79 18.30 2.77 16.93
CA LYS A 79 18.94 4.01 17.41
C LYS A 79 18.06 4.77 18.39
N LEU A 80 16.76 4.83 18.12
CA LEU A 80 15.79 5.48 19.01
C LEU A 80 15.75 4.78 20.37
N GLN A 81 15.69 3.45 20.37
CA GLN A 81 15.71 2.65 21.58
C GLN A 81 16.97 2.89 22.41
N ARG A 82 18.15 2.90 21.77
CA ARG A 82 19.42 3.19 22.45
C ARG A 82 19.42 4.60 23.07
N LYS A 83 18.88 5.59 22.37
CA LYS A 83 18.76 6.96 22.90
C LYS A 83 17.82 7.02 24.10
N HIS A 84 16.70 6.32 24.07
CA HIS A 84 15.78 6.26 25.22
C HIS A 84 16.42 5.60 26.44
N GLU A 85 17.18 4.52 26.26
CA GLU A 85 17.90 3.85 27.34
C GLU A 85 18.88 4.80 28.04
N VAL A 86 19.78 5.44 27.26
CA VAL A 86 20.75 6.40 27.79
C VAL A 86 20.08 7.60 28.45
N LEU A 87 18.99 8.10 27.87
CA LEU A 87 18.22 9.21 28.46
C LEU A 87 17.59 8.79 29.79
N SER A 88 17.09 7.56 29.89
CA SER A 88 16.47 7.05 31.13
C SER A 88 17.49 6.94 32.25
N GLU A 89 18.68 6.40 31.96
CA GLU A 89 19.79 6.35 32.92
C GLU A 89 20.19 7.75 33.39
N LEU A 90 20.37 8.69 32.46
CA LEU A 90 20.73 10.07 32.79
C LEU A 90 19.64 10.76 33.62
N MET A 91 18.37 10.51 33.30
CA MET A 91 17.24 11.08 34.02
C MET A 91 17.17 10.52 35.44
N GLU A 92 17.46 9.24 35.64
CA GLU A 92 17.52 8.64 36.98
C GLU A 92 18.61 9.30 37.84
N GLU A 93 19.82 9.45 37.31
CA GLU A 93 20.92 10.13 38.00
C GLU A 93 20.59 11.61 38.28
N TYR A 94 19.96 12.30 37.34
CA TYR A 94 19.52 13.68 37.52
C TYR A 94 18.47 13.82 38.62
N ILE A 95 17.50 12.91 38.69
CA ILE A 95 16.47 12.89 39.74
C ILE A 95 17.12 12.59 41.11
N ARG A 96 18.06 11.64 41.19
CA ARG A 96 18.80 11.34 42.43
C ARG A 96 19.55 12.58 42.91
N LEU A 97 20.33 13.21 42.04
CA LEU A 97 21.07 14.42 42.37
C LEU A 97 20.15 15.53 42.87
N LYS A 98 19.01 15.77 42.19
CA LYS A 98 18.06 16.80 42.60
C LYS A 98 17.43 16.54 43.98
N LYS A 99 17.17 15.27 44.32
CA LYS A 99 16.72 14.88 45.66
C LYS A 99 17.80 15.13 46.71
N ASP A 100 19.06 14.83 46.40
CA ASP A 100 20.18 15.01 47.33
C ASP A 100 20.46 16.49 47.64
N ILE A 101 20.27 17.38 46.67
CA ILE A 101 20.45 18.84 46.86
C ILE A 101 19.18 19.56 47.35
N GLY A 102 18.08 18.85 47.57
CA GLY A 102 16.82 19.41 48.11
C GLY A 102 16.03 20.28 47.12
N GLU A 103 16.26 20.12 45.82
CA GLU A 103 15.51 20.82 44.75
C GLU A 103 14.25 20.05 44.29
N LEU A 104 13.98 18.88 44.87
CA LEU A 104 12.82 18.02 44.64
C LEU A 104 12.19 17.57 45.96
#